data_AF-A0A645F008-F1
#
_entry.id   AF-A0A645F008-F1
#
_cell.length_a   1.000
_cell.length_b   1.000
_cell.length_c   1.000
_cell.angle_alpha   90.00
_cell.angle_beta   90.00
_cell.angle_gamma   90.00
#
_symmetry.space_group_name_H-M   'P 1'
#
loop_
_entity.id
_entity.type
_entity.pdbx_description
1 polymer ?
#
loop_
_entity_poly.entity_id
_entity_poly.type
_entity_poly.pdbx_seq_one_letter_code
_entity_poly.pdbx_strand_id
1 'polypeptide(L)'
;MGIPYSGSGVLASALCMNKDISKKIFTAEDIETPKWHLVTEKKNFSYDKIKQLGYPLVVKPNNGGSSIETYIVENKEELERAVNQCLKLKDQVIIEEYIKGEEITCSIIGGIPMPIISIKAKADFFDYSSKYTSEDTVETQAILSEELARRIQGVSLAIWRSFKLKAYGRIDIILKDKEIYVLEVNTLPGMTTSSLLPKSASMAGINFQELLDKIIEYSLK
;
A
#
# COMPACT_ATOMS: atom_id res chain seq x y z
N MET A 1 -30.13 -5.26 0.25
CA MET A 1 -30.39 -6.65 0.70
C MET A 1 -30.34 -6.81 2.22
N GLY A 2 -29.77 -5.87 3.00
CA GLY A 2 -29.73 -5.99 4.47
C GLY A 2 -28.84 -7.15 4.96
N ILE A 3 -27.97 -7.67 4.08
CA ILE A 3 -27.08 -8.79 4.37
C ILE A 3 -25.76 -8.22 4.90
N PRO A 4 -25.33 -8.58 6.12
CA PRO A 4 -24.01 -8.21 6.61
C PRO A 4 -22.93 -8.91 5.79
N TYR A 5 -21.81 -8.23 5.58
CA TYR A 5 -20.69 -8.73 4.79
C TYR A 5 -19.36 -8.36 5.46
N SER A 6 -18.29 -9.04 5.09
CA SER A 6 -16.98 -8.87 5.73
C SER A 6 -16.25 -7.62 5.25
N GLY A 7 -15.47 -7.02 6.17
CA GLY A 7 -14.59 -5.90 5.83
C GLY A 7 -15.28 -4.54 5.84
N SER A 8 -14.74 -3.63 5.03
CA SER A 8 -15.09 -2.21 5.07
C SER A 8 -16.35 -1.85 4.26
N GLY A 9 -17.01 -0.76 4.67
CA GLY A 9 -18.20 -0.20 4.01
C GLY A 9 -17.97 0.22 2.55
N VAL A 10 -19.05 0.52 1.82
CA VAL A 10 -18.99 1.04 0.43
C VAL A 10 -18.12 2.30 0.35
N LEU A 11 -18.33 3.27 1.24
CA LEU A 11 -17.57 4.52 1.26
C LEU A 11 -16.07 4.25 1.45
N ALA A 12 -15.72 3.55 2.53
CA ALA A 12 -14.33 3.21 2.85
C ALA A 12 -13.64 2.48 1.69
N SER A 13 -14.31 1.46 1.12
CA SER A 13 -13.78 0.69 0.00
C SER A 13 -13.55 1.54 -1.24
N ALA A 14 -14.50 2.43 -1.58
CA ALA A 14 -14.38 3.32 -2.74
C ALA A 14 -13.26 4.35 -2.57
N LEU A 15 -13.11 4.93 -1.36
CA LEU A 15 -12.06 5.88 -1.05
C LEU A 15 -10.68 5.21 -1.16
N CYS A 16 -10.50 4.05 -0.52
CA CYS A 16 -9.22 3.32 -0.51
C CYS A 16 -8.82 2.80 -1.90
N MET A 17 -9.78 2.44 -2.74
CA MET A 17 -9.51 1.97 -4.10
C MET A 17 -9.00 3.09 -5.02
N ASN A 18 -9.30 4.35 -4.69
CA ASN A 18 -8.86 5.53 -5.44
C ASN A 18 -7.63 6.16 -4.76
N LYS A 19 -6.45 5.96 -5.37
CA LYS A 19 -5.17 6.39 -4.78
C LYS A 19 -5.05 7.91 -4.63
N ASP A 20 -5.51 8.68 -5.61
CA ASP A 20 -5.52 10.15 -5.55
C ASP A 20 -6.38 10.67 -4.39
N ILE A 21 -7.60 10.16 -4.25
CA ILE A 21 -8.48 10.55 -3.13
C ILE A 21 -7.89 10.10 -1.80
N SER A 22 -7.36 8.87 -1.73
CA SER A 22 -6.73 8.36 -0.52
C SER A 22 -5.58 9.24 -0.05
N LYS A 23 -4.70 9.64 -0.99
CA LYS A 23 -3.55 10.49 -0.69
C LYS A 23 -3.94 11.91 -0.28
N LYS A 24 -5.01 12.47 -0.87
CA LYS A 24 -5.59 13.75 -0.38
C LYS A 24 -6.03 13.65 1.07
N ILE A 25 -6.64 12.53 1.47
CA ILE A 25 -7.02 12.29 2.87
C ILE A 25 -5.79 12.16 3.75
N PHE A 26 -4.75 11.42 3.31
CA PHE A 26 -3.49 11.33 4.07
C PHE A 26 -2.90 12.72 4.32
N THR A 27 -2.77 13.55 3.29
CA THR A 27 -2.23 14.91 3.43
C THR A 27 -3.10 15.78 4.33
N ALA A 28 -4.42 15.67 4.27
CA ALA A 28 -5.33 16.42 5.13
C ALA A 28 -5.23 16.02 6.62
N GLU A 29 -4.72 14.82 6.90
CA GLU A 29 -4.50 14.29 8.24
C GLU A 29 -3.02 14.39 8.67
N ASP A 30 -2.21 15.18 7.96
CA ASP A 30 -0.76 15.34 8.17
C ASP A 30 0.02 14.01 8.12
N ILE A 31 -0.44 13.08 7.27
CA ILE A 31 0.21 11.79 7.02
C ILE A 31 1.01 11.85 5.72
N GLU A 32 2.30 11.57 5.84
CA GLU A 32 3.23 11.57 4.72
C GLU A 32 2.91 10.47 3.70
N THR A 33 3.00 10.85 2.43
CA THR A 33 2.78 9.99 1.26
C THR A 33 3.62 10.53 0.10
N PRO A 34 4.11 9.69 -0.84
CA PRO A 34 4.90 10.19 -1.95
C PRO A 34 4.15 11.29 -2.71
N LYS A 35 4.81 12.42 -2.97
CA LYS A 35 4.27 13.50 -3.80
C LYS A 35 3.81 12.94 -5.13
N TRP A 36 2.67 13.42 -5.63
CA TRP A 36 2.06 12.83 -6.81
C TRP A 36 1.35 13.84 -7.72
N HIS A 37 1.10 13.38 -8.94
CA HIS A 37 0.24 14.03 -9.91
C HIS A 37 -0.75 13.03 -10.51
N LEU A 38 -2.02 13.43 -10.53
CA LEU A 38 -3.08 12.70 -11.22
C LEU A 38 -3.13 13.14 -12.70
N VAL A 39 -3.21 12.16 -13.59
CA VAL A 39 -3.37 12.33 -15.03
C VAL A 39 -4.68 11.68 -15.45
N THR A 40 -5.63 12.48 -15.95
CA THR A 40 -6.96 12.03 -16.38
C THR A 40 -7.09 11.94 -17.91
N GLU A 41 -6.28 12.69 -18.65
CA GLU A 41 -6.30 12.70 -20.10
C GLU A 41 -4.90 12.88 -20.65
N LYS A 42 -4.60 12.26 -21.80
CA LYS A 42 -3.30 12.37 -22.48
C LYS A 42 -2.88 13.81 -22.76
N LYS A 43 -3.85 14.71 -22.98
CA LYS A 43 -3.62 16.12 -23.31
C LYS A 43 -3.30 17.00 -22.10
N ASN A 44 -3.53 16.53 -20.87
CA ASN A 44 -3.26 17.27 -19.63
C ASN A 44 -1.86 16.99 -19.03
N PHE A 45 -0.94 16.47 -19.84
CA PHE A 45 0.43 16.20 -19.46
C PHE A 45 1.21 17.51 -19.27
N SER A 46 1.37 17.98 -18.02
CA SER A 46 2.24 19.13 -17.71
C SER A 46 3.61 18.64 -17.27
N TYR A 47 4.59 18.69 -18.20
CA TYR A 47 5.99 18.34 -17.90
C TYR A 47 6.56 19.19 -16.77
N ASP A 48 6.10 20.42 -16.61
CA ASP A 48 6.64 21.33 -15.59
C ASP A 48 6.31 20.87 -14.17
N LYS A 49 5.12 20.30 -13.96
CA LYS A 49 4.75 19.68 -12.67
C LYS A 49 5.61 18.44 -12.40
N ILE A 50 5.80 17.61 -13.41
CA ILE A 50 6.58 16.36 -13.30
C ILE A 50 8.06 16.64 -13.03
N LYS A 51 8.63 17.71 -13.61
CA LYS A 51 9.99 18.17 -13.30
C LYS A 51 10.19 18.49 -11.83
N GLN A 52 9.15 18.89 -11.11
CA GLN A 52 9.24 19.19 -9.67
C GLN A 52 9.37 17.92 -8.82
N LEU A 53 8.86 16.78 -9.29
CA LEU A 53 9.01 15.50 -8.61
C LEU A 53 10.43 14.94 -8.77
N GLY A 54 11.04 15.13 -9.95
CA GLY A 54 12.35 14.58 -10.27
C GLY A 54 12.33 13.06 -10.53
N TYR A 55 13.33 12.55 -11.23
CA TYR A 55 13.46 11.12 -11.50
C TYR A 55 14.27 10.41 -10.41
N PRO A 56 14.04 9.11 -10.18
CA PRO A 56 13.03 8.26 -10.83
C PRO A 56 11.59 8.50 -10.32
N LEU A 57 10.61 8.07 -11.11
CA LEU A 57 9.17 8.20 -10.81
C LEU A 57 8.48 6.84 -10.82
N VAL A 58 7.36 6.74 -10.12
CA VAL A 58 6.46 5.57 -10.16
C VAL A 58 5.18 5.94 -10.91
N VAL A 59 4.84 5.17 -11.94
CA VAL A 59 3.61 5.34 -12.73
C VAL A 59 2.71 4.13 -12.48
N LYS A 60 1.48 4.38 -12.03
CA LYS A 60 0.49 3.31 -11.78
C LYS A 60 -0.93 3.79 -12.04
N PRO A 61 -1.90 2.91 -12.31
CA PRO A 61 -3.31 3.27 -12.33
C PRO A 61 -3.77 3.94 -11.02
N ASN A 62 -4.69 4.89 -11.12
CA ASN A 62 -5.32 5.48 -9.94
C ASN A 62 -6.26 4.47 -9.23
N ASN A 63 -6.96 3.65 -10.02
CA ASN A 63 -7.89 2.63 -9.54
C ASN A 63 -7.34 1.24 -9.90
N GLY A 64 -6.88 0.48 -8.91
CA GLY A 64 -6.30 -0.84 -9.09
C GLY A 64 -5.75 -1.41 -7.78
N GLY A 65 -5.75 -2.74 -7.66
CA GLY A 65 -5.34 -3.46 -6.44
C GLY A 65 -4.21 -4.47 -6.62
N SER A 66 -3.63 -4.58 -7.82
CA SER A 66 -2.47 -5.43 -8.08
C SER A 66 -1.36 -4.60 -8.72
N SER A 67 -0.14 -4.71 -8.19
CA SER A 67 1.08 -4.01 -8.66
C SER A 67 1.52 -4.38 -10.09
N ILE A 68 0.73 -5.18 -10.80
CA ILE A 68 0.95 -5.65 -12.18
C ILE A 68 1.10 -4.47 -13.16
N GLU A 69 0.48 -3.32 -12.86
CA GLU A 69 0.50 -2.13 -13.71
C GLU A 69 1.32 -0.98 -13.10
N THR A 70 2.33 -1.29 -12.28
CA THR A 70 3.23 -0.31 -11.68
C THR A 70 4.57 -0.29 -12.42
N TYR A 71 5.00 0.89 -12.85
CA TYR A 71 6.25 1.10 -13.59
C TYR A 71 7.15 2.07 -12.83
N ILE A 72 8.44 1.74 -12.70
CA ILE A 72 9.47 2.69 -12.30
C ILE A 72 10.08 3.25 -13.59
N VAL A 73 10.15 4.56 -13.72
CA VAL A 73 10.66 5.25 -14.91
C VAL A 73 11.79 6.22 -14.52
N GLU A 74 12.86 6.24 -15.31
CA GLU A 74 14.07 7.01 -15.02
C GLU A 74 14.24 8.23 -15.94
N ASN A 75 13.46 8.30 -17.02
CA ASN A 75 13.54 9.36 -18.00
C ASN A 75 12.17 9.68 -18.62
N LYS A 76 12.16 10.73 -19.45
CA LYS A 76 10.96 11.28 -20.08
C LYS A 76 10.30 10.27 -21.03
N GLU A 77 11.12 9.58 -21.83
CA GLU A 77 10.66 8.64 -22.83
C GLU A 77 9.96 7.44 -22.19
N GLU A 78 10.50 6.93 -21.09
CA GLU A 78 9.89 5.87 -20.27
C GLU A 78 8.59 6.32 -19.62
N LEU A 79 8.57 7.53 -19.05
CA LEU A 79 7.38 8.10 -18.44
C LEU A 79 6.22 8.21 -19.44
N GLU A 80 6.46 8.76 -20.63
CA GLU A 80 5.46 8.84 -21.68
C GLU A 80 4.95 7.46 -22.09
N ARG A 81 5.84 6.47 -22.19
CA ARG A 81 5.48 5.10 -22.52
C ARG A 81 4.58 4.48 -21.44
N ALA A 82 4.98 4.58 -20.17
CA ALA A 82 4.25 4.01 -19.04
C ALA A 82 2.85 4.65 -18.89
N VAL A 83 2.75 5.98 -18.96
CA VAL A 83 1.47 6.70 -18.90
C VAL A 83 0.56 6.27 -20.06
N ASN A 84 1.10 6.14 -21.27
CA ASN A 84 0.33 5.67 -22.43
C ASN A 84 -0.15 4.22 -22.28
N GLN A 85 0.61 3.36 -21.61
CA GLN A 85 0.21 1.98 -21.33
C GLN A 85 -0.92 1.93 -20.30
N CYS A 86 -0.78 2.63 -19.17
CA CYS A 86 -1.83 2.68 -18.15
C CYS A 86 -3.12 3.29 -18.69
N LEU A 87 -3.05 4.37 -19.48
CA LEU A 87 -4.22 5.04 -20.06
C LEU A 87 -4.95 4.22 -21.15
N LYS A 88 -4.36 3.15 -21.67
CA LYS A 88 -5.07 2.22 -22.56
C LYS A 88 -6.07 1.35 -21.81
N LEU A 89 -5.84 1.13 -20.52
CA LEU A 89 -6.57 0.17 -19.69
C LEU A 89 -7.45 0.87 -18.65
N LYS A 90 -7.09 2.10 -18.27
CA LYS A 90 -7.68 2.84 -17.14
C LYS A 90 -7.81 4.32 -17.48
N ASP A 91 -8.84 4.96 -16.96
CA ASP A 91 -9.12 6.38 -17.27
C ASP A 91 -8.23 7.36 -16.48
N GLN A 92 -7.54 6.89 -15.45
CA GLN A 92 -6.78 7.72 -14.53
C GLN A 92 -5.47 7.05 -14.13
N VAL A 93 -4.39 7.82 -14.16
CA VAL A 93 -3.02 7.38 -13.83
C VAL A 93 -2.45 8.32 -12.79
N ILE A 94 -1.73 7.76 -11.82
CA ILE A 94 -0.98 8.51 -10.83
C ILE A 94 0.51 8.39 -11.14
N ILE A 95 1.21 9.53 -11.08
CA ILE A 95 2.67 9.62 -11.18
C ILE A 95 3.16 10.07 -9.81
N GLU A 96 3.99 9.27 -9.17
CA GLU A 96 4.53 9.53 -7.83
C GLU A 96 6.04 9.69 -7.87
N GLU A 97 6.59 10.48 -6.94
CA GLU A 97 8.03 10.44 -6.68
C GLU A 97 8.43 9.03 -6.21
N TYR A 98 9.60 8.56 -6.64
CA TYR A 98 10.13 7.29 -6.16
C TYR A 98 10.79 7.47 -4.79
N ILE A 99 10.25 6.80 -3.78
CA ILE A 99 10.87 6.73 -2.45
C ILE A 99 11.70 5.45 -2.36
N LYS A 100 13.02 5.59 -2.39
CA LYS A 100 13.94 4.49 -2.08
C LYS A 100 13.94 4.21 -0.58
N GLY A 101 13.30 3.14 -0.15
CA GLY A 101 13.19 2.72 1.24
C GLY A 101 12.79 1.25 1.40
N GLU A 102 12.61 0.80 2.63
CA GLU A 102 12.13 -0.54 2.94
C GLU A 102 10.60 -0.59 2.80
N GLU A 103 10.10 -1.53 2.00
CA GLU A 103 8.66 -1.78 1.91
C GLU A 103 8.20 -2.57 3.13
N ILE A 104 7.23 -2.03 3.84
CA ILE A 104 6.63 -2.65 5.01
C ILE A 104 5.12 -2.55 4.94
N THR A 105 4.45 -3.41 5.70
CA THR A 105 3.01 -3.41 5.77
C THR A 105 2.51 -3.64 7.19
N CYS A 106 1.50 -2.85 7.58
CA CYS A 106 0.82 -2.97 8.87
C CYS A 106 -0.61 -3.47 8.64
N SER A 107 -0.88 -4.70 9.07
CA SER A 107 -2.25 -5.24 9.07
C SER A 107 -3.00 -4.75 10.30
N ILE A 108 -4.30 -4.49 10.17
CA ILE A 108 -5.19 -4.13 11.27
C ILE A 108 -6.37 -5.07 11.26
N ILE A 109 -6.73 -5.61 12.43
CA ILE A 109 -7.88 -6.49 12.63
C ILE A 109 -8.71 -5.92 13.79
N GLY A 110 -9.96 -5.54 13.50
CA GLY A 110 -10.87 -4.96 14.51
C GLY A 110 -10.37 -3.66 15.14
N GLY A 111 -9.56 -2.88 14.42
CA GLY A 111 -8.92 -1.68 14.98
C GLY A 111 -7.69 -1.96 15.85
N ILE A 112 -7.18 -3.20 15.86
CA ILE A 112 -5.95 -3.59 16.56
C ILE A 112 -4.84 -3.79 15.52
N PRO A 113 -3.71 -3.06 15.59
CA PRO A 113 -2.62 -3.23 14.66
C PRO A 113 -1.84 -4.51 14.98
N MET A 114 -1.50 -5.27 13.94
CA MET A 114 -0.77 -6.53 14.02
C MET A 114 0.74 -6.29 13.84
N PRO A 115 1.60 -7.31 14.09
CA PRO A 115 3.02 -7.25 13.80
C PRO A 115 3.32 -6.82 12.36
N ILE A 116 4.23 -5.87 12.21
CA ILE A 116 4.60 -5.29 10.90
C ILE A 116 5.43 -6.32 10.12
N ILE A 117 5.10 -6.49 8.85
CA ILE A 117 5.87 -7.33 7.93
C ILE A 117 6.74 -6.44 7.04
N SER A 118 7.99 -6.83 6.86
CA SER A 118 8.92 -6.31 5.86
C SER A 118 8.83 -7.16 4.60
N ILE A 119 8.82 -6.50 3.44
CA ILE A 119 8.73 -7.09 2.12
C ILE A 119 10.01 -6.71 1.38
N LYS A 120 10.86 -7.70 1.09
CA LYS A 120 12.15 -7.50 0.40
C LYS A 120 12.22 -8.33 -0.87
N ALA A 121 12.78 -7.78 -1.94
CA ALA A 121 13.15 -8.62 -3.08
C ALA A 121 14.25 -9.60 -2.65
N LYS A 122 14.21 -10.86 -3.11
CA LYS A 122 15.28 -11.84 -2.81
C LYS A 122 16.67 -11.35 -3.23
N ALA A 123 16.75 -10.56 -4.30
CA ALA A 123 18.00 -9.97 -4.76
C ALA A 123 18.66 -9.09 -3.68
N ASP A 124 17.87 -8.33 -2.92
CA ASP A 124 18.38 -7.49 -1.82
C ASP A 124 18.69 -8.31 -0.56
N PHE A 125 18.12 -9.51 -0.42
CA PHE A 125 18.31 -10.38 0.74
C PHE A 125 19.56 -11.28 0.63
N PHE A 126 19.99 -11.63 -0.59
CA PHE A 126 21.06 -12.61 -0.83
C PHE A 126 22.35 -12.03 -1.44
N ASP A 127 22.62 -10.73 -1.23
CA ASP A 127 23.83 -10.04 -1.71
C ASP A 127 25.13 -10.45 -0.97
N TYR A 128 25.32 -11.75 -0.78
CA TYR A 128 26.58 -12.40 -0.40
C TYR A 128 26.92 -13.59 -1.30
N SER A 129 26.00 -14.14 -2.09
CA SER A 129 26.36 -15.08 -3.16
C SER A 129 25.21 -15.37 -4.13
N SER A 130 25.53 -15.20 -5.41
CA SER A 130 25.02 -15.96 -6.56
C SER A 130 23.83 -15.45 -7.36
N LYS A 131 24.03 -15.63 -8.68
CA LYS A 131 23.18 -15.32 -9.83
C LYS A 131 21.89 -16.14 -9.78
N TYR A 132 20.75 -15.53 -9.44
CA TYR A 132 19.44 -16.13 -9.70
C TYR A 132 18.41 -15.06 -10.10
N THR A 133 17.47 -15.49 -10.94
CA THR A 133 16.38 -14.73 -11.56
C THR A 133 15.48 -14.05 -10.52
N SER A 134 15.17 -12.79 -10.78
CA SER A 134 14.58 -11.79 -9.89
C SER A 134 13.05 -11.80 -9.85
N GLU A 135 12.42 -12.77 -9.19
CA GLU A 135 10.94 -12.75 -9.00
C GLU A 135 10.42 -13.13 -7.61
N ASP A 136 11.25 -13.66 -6.71
CA ASP A 136 10.75 -14.03 -5.39
C ASP A 136 10.93 -12.89 -4.37
N THR A 137 9.86 -12.57 -3.63
CA THR A 137 9.89 -11.70 -2.46
C THR A 137 10.07 -12.51 -1.17
N VAL A 138 10.74 -11.93 -0.18
CA VAL A 138 10.89 -12.45 1.18
C VAL A 138 10.03 -11.59 2.09
N GLU A 139 9.08 -12.23 2.76
CA GLU A 139 8.15 -11.59 3.69
C GLU A 139 8.45 -12.08 5.10
N THR A 140 8.96 -11.19 5.96
CA THR A 140 9.34 -11.53 7.34
C THR A 140 8.87 -10.46 8.32
N GLN A 141 8.83 -10.78 9.60
CA GLN A 141 8.56 -9.76 10.62
C GLN A 141 9.63 -8.66 10.54
N ALA A 142 9.19 -7.40 10.50
CA ALA A 142 10.09 -6.26 10.42
C ALA A 142 10.89 -6.13 11.73
N ILE A 143 12.21 -5.91 11.61
CA ILE A 143 13.10 -5.67 12.75
C ILE A 143 13.16 -4.15 12.97
N LEU A 144 12.37 -3.66 13.91
CA LEU A 144 12.20 -2.23 14.19
C LEU A 144 12.42 -1.97 15.69
N SER A 145 12.84 -0.74 16.04
CA SER A 145 12.77 -0.32 17.44
C SER A 145 11.31 -0.23 17.88
N GLU A 146 11.04 -0.43 19.17
CA GLU A 146 9.68 -0.33 19.71
C GLU A 146 9.05 1.04 19.45
N GLU A 147 9.85 2.10 19.47
CA GLU A 147 9.40 3.46 19.19
C GLU A 147 8.92 3.58 17.73
N LEU A 148 9.71 3.08 16.78
CA LEU A 148 9.38 3.16 15.37
C LEU A 148 8.17 2.28 15.02
N ALA A 149 8.10 1.07 15.59
CA ALA A 149 6.93 0.21 15.44
C ALA A 149 5.65 0.90 15.95
N ARG A 150 5.71 1.54 17.13
CA ARG A 150 4.59 2.32 17.68
C ARG A 150 4.20 3.49 16.78
N ARG A 151 5.16 4.21 16.19
CA ARG A 151 4.89 5.29 15.23
C ARG A 151 4.15 4.76 14.00
N ILE A 152 4.64 3.68 13.37
CA ILE A 152 4.02 3.07 12.19
C ILE A 152 2.61 2.58 12.47
N GLN A 153 2.41 1.90 13.61
CA GLN A 153 1.09 1.44 14.04
C GLN A 153 0.16 2.62 14.36
N GLY A 154 0.67 3.69 14.96
CA GLY A 154 -0.06 4.93 15.21
C GLY A 154 -0.57 5.58 13.92
N VAL A 155 0.30 5.74 12.91
CA VAL A 155 -0.08 6.25 11.59
C VAL A 155 -1.13 5.35 10.93
N SER A 156 -0.95 4.04 11.01
CA SER A 156 -1.87 3.06 10.44
C SER A 156 -3.25 3.10 11.12
N LEU A 157 -3.29 3.33 12.43
CA LEU A 157 -4.53 3.54 13.20
C LEU A 157 -5.18 4.90 12.96
N ALA A 158 -4.42 5.93 12.63
CA ALA A 158 -4.99 7.21 12.19
C ALA A 158 -5.74 7.00 10.88
N ILE A 159 -5.09 6.40 9.88
CA ILE A 159 -5.70 6.03 8.59
C ILE A 159 -6.95 5.18 8.78
N TRP A 160 -6.88 4.15 9.64
CA TRP A 160 -8.02 3.30 9.95
C TRP A 160 -9.26 4.11 10.35
N ARG A 161 -9.08 5.16 11.18
CA ARG A 161 -10.16 6.03 11.63
C ARG A 161 -10.61 7.00 10.54
N SER A 162 -9.67 7.67 9.85
CA SER A 162 -10.00 8.69 8.83
C SER A 162 -10.78 8.09 7.66
N PHE A 163 -10.49 6.84 7.28
CA PHE A 163 -11.22 6.11 6.24
C PHE A 163 -12.44 5.34 6.75
N LYS A 164 -12.70 5.33 8.06
CA LYS A 164 -13.78 4.55 8.70
C LYS A 164 -13.72 3.06 8.32
N LEU A 165 -12.51 2.51 8.37
CA LEU A 165 -12.26 1.10 8.07
C LEU A 165 -12.91 0.20 9.10
N LYS A 166 -13.23 -1.02 8.69
CA LYS A 166 -13.94 -1.99 9.51
C LYS A 166 -13.40 -3.41 9.30
N ALA A 167 -13.47 -4.20 10.37
CA ALA A 167 -13.11 -5.61 10.47
C ALA A 167 -11.64 -5.95 10.20
N TYR A 168 -11.13 -5.65 9.01
CA TYR A 168 -9.73 -5.86 8.68
C TYR A 168 -9.26 -4.97 7.53
N GLY A 169 -7.95 -4.82 7.40
CA GLY A 169 -7.32 -4.09 6.31
C GLY A 169 -5.80 -4.09 6.46
N ARG A 170 -5.12 -3.54 5.47
CA ARG A 170 -3.67 -3.48 5.43
C ARG A 170 -3.22 -2.11 4.94
N ILE A 171 -2.23 -1.52 5.61
CA ILE A 171 -1.63 -0.24 5.24
C ILE A 171 -0.24 -0.51 4.70
N ASP A 172 0.00 -0.18 3.44
CA ASP A 172 1.27 -0.41 2.76
C ASP A 172 2.11 0.87 2.77
N ILE A 173 3.37 0.73 3.14
CA ILE A 173 4.23 1.83 3.56
C ILE A 173 5.64 1.63 3.00
N ILE A 174 6.28 2.72 2.59
CA ILE A 174 7.73 2.79 2.45
C ILE A 174 8.34 3.48 3.67
N LEU A 175 9.30 2.83 4.29
CA LEU A 175 10.10 3.37 5.37
C LEU A 175 11.45 3.85 4.82
N LYS A 176 11.72 5.15 4.89
CA LYS A 176 12.99 5.75 4.45
C LYS A 176 13.57 6.60 5.58
N ASP A 177 14.75 6.24 6.08
CA ASP A 177 15.44 6.99 7.14
C ASP A 177 14.57 7.25 8.39
N LYS A 178 13.66 6.31 8.73
CA LYS A 178 12.63 6.39 9.79
C LYS A 178 11.41 7.27 9.48
N GLU A 179 11.35 7.87 8.30
CA GLU A 179 10.18 8.55 7.78
C GLU A 179 9.20 7.55 7.13
N ILE A 180 7.91 7.74 7.40
CA ILE A 180 6.84 6.80 7.09
C ILE A 180 6.05 7.36 5.90
N TYR A 181 6.20 6.77 4.72
CA TYR A 181 5.47 7.18 3.52
C TYR A 181 4.38 6.16 3.22
N VAL A 182 3.11 6.54 3.39
CA VAL A 182 1.97 5.66 3.14
C VAL A 182 1.71 5.60 1.65
N LEU A 183 1.64 4.39 1.09
CA LEU A 183 1.35 4.17 -0.33
C LEU A 183 -0.14 4.02 -0.59
N GLU A 184 -0.79 3.12 0.14
CA GLU A 184 -2.19 2.78 -0.06
C GLU A 184 -2.81 2.04 1.14
N VAL A 185 -4.14 1.97 1.11
CA VAL A 185 -4.94 1.18 2.04
C VAL A 185 -5.60 0.04 1.28
N ASN A 186 -5.31 -1.18 1.71
CA ASN A 186 -5.93 -2.39 1.17
C ASN A 186 -7.07 -2.82 2.09
N THR A 187 -8.32 -2.60 1.64
CA THR A 187 -9.55 -2.99 2.36
C THR A 187 -9.97 -4.43 2.09
N LEU A 188 -9.38 -5.07 1.07
CA LEU A 188 -9.61 -6.47 0.71
C LEU A 188 -8.27 -7.19 0.43
N PRO A 189 -7.35 -7.26 1.42
CA PRO A 189 -6.09 -7.96 1.25
C PRO A 189 -6.31 -9.47 1.03
N GLY A 190 -5.31 -10.13 0.44
CA GLY A 190 -5.31 -11.58 0.29
C GLY A 190 -5.55 -12.30 1.62
N MET A 191 -6.33 -13.38 1.57
CA MET A 191 -6.79 -14.15 2.73
C MET A 191 -6.40 -15.63 2.65
N THR A 192 -5.36 -15.97 1.87
CA THR A 192 -4.75 -17.32 1.94
C THR A 192 -3.81 -17.40 3.14
N THR A 193 -3.50 -18.60 3.63
CA THR A 193 -2.54 -18.78 4.73
C THR A 193 -1.15 -18.20 4.43
N SER A 194 -0.79 -18.10 3.15
CA SER A 194 0.45 -17.47 2.69
C SER A 194 0.36 -15.95 2.52
N SER A 195 -0.83 -15.35 2.64
CA SER A 195 -1.03 -13.91 2.50
C SER A 195 -0.50 -13.13 3.70
N LEU A 196 -0.11 -11.88 3.46
CA LEU A 196 0.51 -10.99 4.47
C LEU A 196 -0.35 -10.78 5.73
N LEU A 197 -1.66 -10.60 5.59
CA LEU A 197 -2.53 -10.37 6.75
C LEU A 197 -2.64 -11.63 7.65
N PRO A 198 -2.93 -12.83 7.13
CA PRO A 198 -2.86 -14.07 7.91
C PRO A 198 -1.47 -14.34 8.52
N LYS A 199 -0.38 -14.07 7.80
CA LYS A 199 0.99 -14.17 8.35
C LYS A 199 1.18 -13.24 9.55
N SER A 200 0.78 -11.98 9.42
CA SER A 200 0.88 -10.97 10.47
C SER A 200 0.04 -11.35 11.70
N ALA A 201 -1.18 -11.85 11.49
CA ALA A 201 -2.03 -12.39 12.55
C ALA A 201 -1.38 -13.58 13.27
N SER A 202 -0.78 -14.52 12.53
CA SER A 202 -0.06 -15.66 13.12
C SER A 202 1.13 -15.25 13.96
N MET A 203 1.85 -14.18 13.59
CA MET A 203 2.94 -13.62 14.41
C MET A 203 2.41 -13.06 15.75
N ALA A 204 1.14 -12.66 15.81
CA ALA A 204 0.44 -12.25 17.03
C ALA A 204 -0.19 -13.43 17.80
N GLY A 205 0.06 -14.68 17.38
CA GLY A 205 -0.52 -15.87 18.00
C GLY A 205 -1.98 -16.14 17.59
N ILE A 206 -2.50 -15.46 16.58
CA ILE A 206 -3.86 -15.67 16.06
C ILE A 206 -3.78 -16.70 14.92
N ASN A 207 -4.36 -17.87 15.12
CA ASN A 207 -4.37 -18.88 14.05
C ASN A 207 -5.40 -18.54 12.96
N PHE A 208 -5.35 -19.24 11.83
CA PHE A 208 -6.20 -18.91 10.68
C PHE A 208 -7.70 -19.02 10.96
N GLN A 209 -8.12 -20.01 11.77
CA GLN A 209 -9.54 -20.16 12.13
C GLN A 209 -10.00 -19.00 13.03
N GLU A 210 -9.21 -18.67 14.07
CA GLU A 210 -9.49 -17.53 14.95
C GLU A 210 -9.54 -16.20 14.19
N LEU A 211 -8.69 -16.04 13.16
CA LEU A 211 -8.72 -14.88 12.27
C LEU A 211 -10.07 -14.76 11.56
N LEU A 212 -10.57 -15.86 10.98
CA LEU A 212 -11.86 -15.87 10.29
C LEU A 212 -13.01 -15.55 11.26
N ASP A 213 -13.00 -16.15 12.45
CA ASP A 213 -14.00 -15.89 13.49
C ASP A 213 -14.01 -14.41 13.92
N LYS A 214 -12.83 -13.82 14.14
CA LYS A 214 -12.67 -12.39 14.45
C LYS A 214 -13.19 -11.50 13.32
N ILE A 215 -12.89 -11.82 12.06
CA ILE A 215 -13.39 -11.05 10.91
C ILE A 215 -14.92 -11.05 10.89
N ILE A 216 -15.55 -12.22 11.10
CA ILE A 216 -17.01 -12.33 11.17
C ILE A 216 -17.55 -11.49 12.33
N GLU A 217 -16.99 -11.64 13.52
CA GLU A 217 -17.40 -10.89 14.72
C GLU A 217 -17.34 -9.37 14.49
N TYR A 218 -16.20 -8.86 14.01
CA TYR A 218 -16.04 -7.42 13.78
C TYR A 218 -16.88 -6.90 12.61
N SER A 219 -17.29 -7.75 11.69
CA SER A 219 -18.15 -7.35 10.57
C SER A 219 -19.60 -7.18 11.00
N LEU A 220 -20.04 -7.91 12.03
CA LEU A 220 -21.38 -7.84 12.59
C LEU A 220 -21.61 -6.65 13.55
N LYS A 221 -20.55 -6.10 14.14
CA LYS A 221 -20.60 -4.93 15.05
C LYS A 221 -20.74 -3.62 14.27
#